data_AF-A0A8J8A7E0-F1
#
_entry.id   AF-A0A8J8A7E0-F1
#
_cell.length_a   1.000
_cell.length_b   1.000
_cell.length_c   1.000
_cell.angle_alpha   90.00
_cell.angle_beta   90.00
_cell.angle_gamma   90.00
#
_symmetry.space_group_name_H-M   'P 1'
#
loop_
_entity.id
_entity.type
_entity.pdbx_description
1 polymer ?
#
loop_
_entity_poly.entity_id
_entity_poly.type
_entity_poly.pdbx_seq_one_letter_code
_entity_poly.pdbx_strand_id
1 'polypeptide(L)'
;MKKLLSAAISLLILFSMMGAFDPGMVSAKPISDYNVLILKSVDAWNSPAVENTLTDMGVPYDVMTSGKLKNKTAQELIETYDMIIIVSDQPQAFYDDLGTQMDKLEEYVRAGRTLEIHAANWGWHGGVWTTPLPGGAEIVQGYSSYDYLIANGTTLVSSYASHGYFINLPANAEIITVQAPSGNPDYNKPSTAIYSLGSGKVFVTGLTIEYSVARKGPEWEAFFREMLMNNLGYSQFVPVAPVIVIRGIDFMTFNFYYYIQYKRALEKFNTMYMEAVAGGMDNETLGLAMTQNDTAAAYYANASRYGPVVANFPRVYIFIDLRKAALHQKQAVGILKEAMEDW
;
A
#
# COMPACT_ATOMS: atom_id res chain seq x y z
N MET A 1 65.18 12.88 36.69
CA MET A 1 63.89 12.59 37.36
C MET A 1 63.06 11.81 36.34
N LYS A 2 62.69 10.51 36.42
CA LYS A 2 62.43 9.56 37.54
C LYS A 2 61.40 10.13 38.54
N LYS A 3 60.24 9.50 38.85
CA LYS A 3 59.57 8.19 38.53
C LYS A 3 58.09 8.47 38.07
N LEU A 4 57.14 7.60 37.67
CA LEU A 4 56.94 6.14 37.37
C LEU A 4 56.28 6.03 35.94
N LEU A 5 56.00 4.90 35.26
CA LEU A 5 56.04 3.43 35.48
C LEU A 5 54.76 2.67 35.97
N SER A 6 53.73 2.50 35.10
CA SER A 6 52.79 1.33 35.01
C SER A 6 51.89 1.54 33.77
N ALA A 7 51.66 0.65 32.78
CA ALA A 7 51.48 -0.81 32.73
C ALA A 7 50.03 -1.30 32.99
N ALA A 8 49.24 -1.34 31.90
CA ALA A 8 48.50 -2.48 31.35
C ALA A 8 47.45 -3.31 32.15
N ILE A 9 46.39 -3.68 31.40
CA ILE A 9 45.57 -4.92 31.48
C ILE A 9 44.40 -4.99 32.51
N SER A 10 43.27 -5.56 32.03
CA SER A 10 42.12 -6.16 32.75
C SER A 10 41.10 -5.26 33.48
N LEU A 11 39.83 -5.66 33.63
CA LEU A 11 38.94 -6.53 32.81
C LEU A 11 37.46 -6.41 33.32
N LEU A 12 36.47 -6.63 32.45
CA LEU A 12 35.08 -7.07 32.68
C LEU A 12 34.25 -6.56 33.89
N ILE A 13 33.02 -6.09 33.61
CA ILE A 13 31.71 -6.35 34.26
C ILE A 13 30.72 -5.28 33.74
N LEU A 14 29.53 -5.58 33.19
CA LEU A 14 28.89 -6.88 32.87
C LEU A 14 28.06 -6.72 31.58
N PHE A 15 27.79 -7.83 30.88
CA PHE A 15 26.95 -7.90 29.68
C PHE A 15 25.48 -8.10 30.10
N SER A 16 24.52 -7.33 29.53
CA SER A 16 23.11 -7.73 29.55
C SER A 16 22.29 -7.12 28.40
N MET A 17 22.10 -7.94 27.36
CA MET A 17 20.93 -7.99 26.46
C MET A 17 20.19 -6.68 26.11
N MET A 18 20.35 -6.26 24.85
CA MET A 18 19.18 -6.15 23.97
C MET A 18 19.59 -6.38 22.50
N GLY A 19 19.56 -7.64 22.07
CA GLY A 19 19.56 -7.98 20.66
C GLY A 19 18.12 -7.83 20.14
N ALA A 20 17.86 -6.81 19.33
CA ALA A 20 16.57 -6.57 18.72
C ALA A 20 16.76 -5.95 17.34
N PHE A 21 16.69 -6.81 16.31
CA PHE A 21 16.47 -6.47 14.91
C PHE A 21 17.17 -5.21 14.38
N ASP A 22 18.41 -5.37 13.92
CA ASP A 22 18.87 -4.58 12.78
C ASP A 22 18.07 -5.06 11.55
N PRO A 23 17.16 -4.26 10.97
CA PRO A 23 16.37 -4.68 9.82
C PRO A 23 17.28 -4.63 8.59
N GLY A 24 17.95 -5.76 8.34
CA GLY A 24 19.11 -5.84 7.45
C GLY A 24 18.92 -5.04 6.16
N MET A 25 19.80 -4.06 5.96
CA MET A 25 19.79 -3.20 4.78
C MET A 25 20.03 -4.03 3.52
N VAL A 26 18.94 -4.48 2.89
CA VAL A 26 18.96 -5.02 1.54
C VAL A 26 19.37 -3.88 0.62
N SER A 27 20.66 -3.83 0.28
CA SER A 27 21.19 -2.92 -0.73
C SER A 27 20.50 -3.25 -2.05
N ALA A 28 19.50 -2.46 -2.43
CA ALA A 28 18.79 -2.65 -3.68
C ALA A 28 19.79 -2.61 -4.84
N LYS A 29 19.90 -3.72 -5.57
CA LYS A 29 20.68 -3.75 -6.80
C LYS A 29 20.04 -2.79 -7.83
N PRO A 30 20.83 -2.16 -8.71
CA PRO A 30 20.29 -1.34 -9.79
C PRO A 30 19.19 -2.06 -10.58
N ILE A 31 18.25 -1.30 -11.15
CA ILE A 31 17.12 -1.87 -11.89
C ILE A 31 17.58 -2.66 -13.14
N SER A 32 18.73 -2.27 -13.68
CA SER A 32 19.50 -2.95 -14.74
C SER A 32 20.10 -4.29 -14.35
N ASP A 33 20.14 -4.62 -13.06
CA ASP A 33 20.83 -5.79 -12.53
C ASP A 33 19.82 -6.91 -12.18
N TYR A 34 18.53 -6.66 -12.41
CA TYR A 34 17.48 -7.67 -12.43
C TYR A 34 17.39 -8.33 -13.81
N ASN A 35 17.01 -9.61 -13.84
CA ASN A 35 16.72 -10.31 -15.09
C ASN A 35 15.34 -10.97 -15.04
N VAL A 36 14.49 -10.65 -16.01
CA VAL A 36 13.10 -11.11 -16.09
C VAL A 36 12.89 -12.07 -17.26
N LEU A 37 12.16 -13.15 -17.05
CA LEU A 37 11.72 -14.01 -18.14
C LEU A 37 10.26 -13.74 -18.49
N ILE A 38 9.98 -13.37 -19.74
CA ILE A 38 8.61 -13.23 -20.26
C ILE A 38 8.24 -14.54 -20.96
N LEU A 39 7.28 -15.28 -20.39
CA LEU A 39 6.73 -16.50 -20.95
C LEU A 39 5.48 -16.20 -21.80
N LYS A 40 5.64 -16.30 -23.13
CA LYS A 40 4.54 -16.16 -24.10
C LYS A 40 4.83 -16.85 -25.43
N SER A 41 3.78 -17.18 -26.18
CA SER A 41 3.84 -17.58 -27.58
C SER A 41 3.39 -16.47 -28.54
N VAL A 42 2.54 -15.54 -28.09
CA VAL A 42 2.00 -14.40 -28.86
C VAL A 42 1.82 -13.17 -27.96
N ASP A 43 1.62 -12.00 -28.55
CA ASP A 43 1.27 -10.78 -27.83
C ASP A 43 -0.17 -10.81 -27.32
N ALA A 44 -0.34 -10.87 -25.99
CA ALA A 44 -1.65 -10.77 -25.34
C ALA A 44 -2.43 -9.56 -25.87
N TRP A 45 -3.68 -9.76 -26.30
CA TRP A 45 -4.54 -8.69 -26.81
C TRP A 45 -3.92 -7.87 -27.96
N ASN A 46 -2.99 -8.46 -28.72
CA ASN A 46 -2.14 -7.79 -29.70
C ASN A 46 -1.41 -6.57 -29.09
N SER A 47 -0.69 -6.76 -27.97
CA SER A 47 0.21 -5.75 -27.40
C SER A 47 1.45 -6.33 -26.70
N PRO A 48 2.66 -5.82 -26.96
CA PRO A 48 3.88 -6.11 -26.21
C PRO A 48 4.00 -5.21 -24.95
N ALA A 49 2.90 -5.04 -24.21
CA ALA A 49 2.85 -4.07 -23.10
C ALA A 49 3.84 -4.40 -21.97
N VAL A 50 4.11 -5.69 -21.74
CA VAL A 50 5.08 -6.15 -20.72
C VAL A 50 6.51 -5.76 -21.14
N GLU A 51 6.91 -6.07 -22.37
CA GLU A 51 8.20 -5.63 -22.93
C GLU A 51 8.38 -4.12 -22.88
N ASN A 52 7.38 -3.34 -23.33
CA ASN A 52 7.46 -1.88 -23.32
C ASN A 52 7.64 -1.35 -21.90
N THR A 53 6.86 -1.85 -20.93
CA THR A 53 6.94 -1.40 -19.53
C THR A 53 8.30 -1.71 -18.91
N LEU A 54 8.85 -2.90 -19.14
CA LEU A 54 10.17 -3.32 -18.65
C LEU A 54 11.30 -2.54 -19.34
N THR A 55 11.19 -2.29 -20.65
CA THR A 55 12.14 -1.46 -21.42
C THR A 55 12.20 -0.04 -20.87
N ASP A 56 11.05 0.59 -20.64
CA ASP A 56 10.93 1.93 -20.04
C ASP A 56 11.48 1.99 -18.60
N MET A 57 11.38 0.89 -17.85
CA MET A 57 11.96 0.77 -16.50
C MET A 57 13.47 0.49 -16.53
N GLY A 58 14.05 0.16 -17.69
CA GLY A 58 15.44 -0.26 -17.81
C GLY A 58 15.71 -1.64 -17.19
N VAL A 59 14.71 -2.52 -17.13
CA VAL A 59 14.84 -3.91 -16.64
C VAL A 59 15.17 -4.84 -17.82
N PRO A 60 16.32 -5.53 -17.81
CA PRO A 60 16.62 -6.60 -18.76
C PRO A 60 15.59 -7.74 -18.73
N TYR A 61 15.23 -8.25 -19.91
CA TYR A 61 14.35 -9.40 -20.03
C TYR A 61 14.69 -10.30 -21.23
N ASP A 62 14.37 -11.58 -21.08
CA ASP A 62 14.29 -12.58 -22.16
C ASP A 62 12.83 -12.85 -22.55
N VAL A 63 12.58 -13.29 -23.79
CA VAL A 63 11.26 -13.78 -24.24
C VAL A 63 11.35 -15.25 -24.65
N MET A 64 10.52 -16.09 -24.03
CA MET A 64 10.57 -17.55 -24.16
C MET A 64 9.17 -18.16 -24.32
N THR A 65 9.04 -19.12 -25.24
CA THR A 65 7.79 -19.88 -25.43
C THR A 65 7.72 -21.06 -24.45
N SER A 66 6.52 -21.57 -24.18
CA SER A 66 6.33 -22.80 -23.37
C SER A 66 7.15 -23.99 -23.92
N GLY A 67 7.22 -24.12 -25.25
CA GLY A 67 8.06 -25.12 -25.93
C GLY A 67 9.57 -24.96 -25.72
N LYS A 68 10.07 -23.73 -25.51
CA LYS A 68 11.47 -23.50 -25.09
C LYS A 68 11.66 -23.80 -23.60
N LEU A 69 10.70 -23.43 -22.74
CA LEU A 69 10.74 -23.66 -21.29
C LEU A 69 10.84 -25.15 -20.92
N LYS A 70 10.26 -26.04 -21.74
CA LYS A 70 10.42 -27.50 -21.61
C LYS A 70 11.89 -27.94 -21.57
N ASN A 71 12.76 -27.27 -22.33
CA ASN A 71 14.18 -27.58 -22.47
C ASN A 71 15.07 -26.93 -21.38
N LYS A 72 14.48 -26.29 -20.37
CA LYS A 72 15.18 -25.70 -19.21
C LYS A 72 14.91 -26.49 -17.94
N THR A 73 15.92 -26.62 -17.08
CA THR A 73 15.78 -27.11 -15.70
C THR A 73 15.25 -26.02 -14.76
N ALA A 74 14.72 -26.39 -13.59
CA ALA A 74 14.39 -25.41 -12.56
C ALA A 74 15.64 -24.63 -12.11
N GLN A 75 16.77 -25.34 -11.91
CA GLN A 75 18.05 -24.73 -11.50
C GLN A 75 18.51 -23.64 -12.48
N GLU A 76 18.48 -23.88 -13.79
CA GLU A 76 18.82 -22.83 -14.78
C GLU A 76 17.93 -21.60 -14.66
N LEU A 77 16.63 -21.78 -14.39
CA LEU A 77 15.70 -20.65 -14.20
C LEU A 77 16.05 -19.90 -12.91
N ILE A 78 16.28 -20.63 -11.81
CA ILE A 78 16.63 -20.08 -10.48
C ILE A 78 17.93 -19.27 -10.54
N GLU A 79 18.93 -19.75 -11.28
CA GLU A 79 20.22 -19.06 -11.45
C GLU A 79 20.13 -17.85 -12.38
N THR A 80 19.28 -17.91 -13.43
CA THR A 80 19.25 -16.90 -14.50
C THR A 80 18.29 -15.74 -14.24
N TYR A 81 17.12 -15.98 -13.63
CA TYR A 81 16.02 -15.01 -13.57
C TYR A 81 15.57 -14.72 -12.13
N ASP A 82 15.44 -13.44 -11.77
CA ASP A 82 14.88 -13.03 -10.49
C ASP A 82 13.35 -13.15 -10.46
N MET A 83 12.73 -12.96 -11.62
CA MET A 83 11.29 -13.04 -11.81
C MET A 83 10.92 -13.67 -13.16
N ILE A 84 9.86 -14.46 -13.17
CA ILE A 84 9.20 -14.95 -14.39
C ILE A 84 7.82 -14.30 -14.48
N ILE A 85 7.49 -13.67 -15.61
CA ILE A 85 6.15 -13.18 -15.94
C ILE A 85 5.51 -14.13 -16.95
N ILE A 86 4.33 -14.65 -16.65
CA ILE A 86 3.50 -15.42 -17.59
C ILE A 86 2.41 -14.49 -18.13
N VAL A 87 2.42 -14.31 -19.44
CA VAL A 87 1.57 -13.35 -20.17
C VAL A 87 0.19 -13.94 -20.46
N SER A 88 -0.83 -13.08 -20.47
CA SER A 88 -2.25 -13.43 -20.63
C SER A 88 -2.62 -13.75 -22.09
N ASP A 89 -3.88 -14.14 -22.35
CA ASP A 89 -4.44 -14.31 -23.71
C ASP A 89 -3.53 -15.07 -24.70
N GLN A 90 -3.18 -16.31 -24.35
CA GLN A 90 -2.36 -17.19 -25.18
C GLN A 90 -3.20 -18.27 -25.88
N PRO A 91 -2.70 -18.89 -26.97
CA PRO A 91 -3.35 -20.04 -27.61
C PRO A 91 -3.39 -21.26 -26.68
N GLN A 92 -4.37 -22.15 -26.84
CA GLN A 92 -4.54 -23.34 -25.97
C GLN A 92 -3.25 -24.16 -25.79
N ALA A 93 -2.51 -24.42 -26.88
CA ALA A 93 -1.26 -25.16 -26.85
C ALA A 93 -0.15 -24.52 -26.00
N PHE A 94 -0.22 -23.23 -25.68
CA PHE A 94 0.66 -22.61 -24.68
C PHE A 94 0.29 -23.07 -23.27
N TYR A 95 -1.00 -22.99 -22.90
CA TYR A 95 -1.47 -23.41 -21.58
C TYR A 95 -1.35 -24.92 -21.37
N ASP A 96 -1.62 -25.74 -22.39
CA ASP A 96 -1.42 -27.19 -22.33
C ASP A 96 0.06 -27.54 -22.07
N ASP A 97 0.97 -26.93 -22.85
CA ASP A 97 2.40 -27.12 -22.67
C ASP A 97 2.88 -26.63 -21.30
N LEU A 98 2.43 -25.45 -20.87
CA LEU A 98 2.81 -24.80 -19.62
C LEU A 98 2.28 -25.55 -18.40
N GLY A 99 1.08 -26.14 -18.46
CA GLY A 99 0.50 -26.98 -17.40
C GLY A 99 1.40 -28.16 -17.04
N THR A 100 2.04 -28.79 -18.04
CA THR A 100 3.04 -29.85 -17.80
C THR A 100 4.32 -29.39 -17.09
N GLN A 101 4.49 -28.08 -16.87
CA GLN A 101 5.69 -27.47 -16.28
C GLN A 101 5.40 -26.78 -14.93
N MET A 102 4.19 -26.91 -14.36
CA MET A 102 3.83 -26.25 -13.09
C MET A 102 4.79 -26.61 -11.94
N ASP A 103 5.13 -27.89 -11.78
CA ASP A 103 6.06 -28.35 -10.72
C ASP A 103 7.43 -27.66 -10.79
N LYS A 104 7.94 -27.41 -12.01
CA LYS A 104 9.22 -26.71 -12.26
C LYS A 104 9.14 -25.24 -11.87
N LEU A 105 8.00 -24.60 -12.09
CA LEU A 105 7.75 -23.22 -11.71
C LEU A 105 7.47 -23.10 -10.21
N GLU A 106 6.85 -24.09 -9.59
CA GLU A 106 6.72 -24.17 -8.13
C GLU A 106 8.09 -24.39 -7.45
N GLU A 107 8.96 -25.24 -8.00
CA GLU A 107 10.35 -25.39 -7.53
C GLU A 107 11.12 -24.06 -7.60
N TYR A 108 11.01 -23.36 -8.74
CA TYR A 108 11.59 -22.03 -8.95
C TYR A 108 11.13 -21.01 -7.89
N VAL A 109 9.83 -20.94 -7.59
CA VAL A 109 9.30 -20.05 -6.53
C VAL A 109 9.76 -20.51 -5.15
N ARG A 110 9.69 -21.81 -4.85
CA ARG A 110 10.09 -22.35 -3.53
C ARG A 110 11.55 -22.04 -3.18
N ALA A 111 12.42 -21.96 -4.19
CA ALA A 111 13.82 -21.57 -4.07
C ALA A 111 14.07 -20.06 -3.76
N GLY A 112 13.02 -19.22 -3.66
CA GLY A 112 13.15 -17.81 -3.28
C GLY A 112 12.90 -16.80 -4.41
N ARG A 113 12.39 -17.24 -5.57
CA ARG A 113 12.13 -16.37 -6.73
C ARG A 113 10.68 -15.91 -6.83
N THR A 114 10.42 -14.95 -7.71
CA THR A 114 9.07 -14.40 -7.95
C THR A 114 8.45 -14.95 -9.22
N LEU A 115 7.20 -15.42 -9.16
CA LEU A 115 6.41 -15.79 -10.33
C LEU A 115 5.17 -14.89 -10.43
N GLU A 116 5.06 -14.14 -11.52
CA GLU A 116 3.96 -13.23 -11.82
C GLU A 116 3.10 -13.85 -12.94
N ILE A 117 1.81 -14.07 -12.69
CA ILE A 117 0.92 -14.82 -13.58
C ILE A 117 -0.27 -13.97 -13.99
N HIS A 118 -0.28 -13.53 -15.25
CA HIS A 118 -1.45 -12.90 -15.86
C HIS A 118 -2.40 -14.01 -16.37
N ALA A 119 -3.26 -14.49 -15.48
CA ALA A 119 -4.21 -15.57 -15.74
C ALA A 119 -5.44 -15.13 -16.56
N ALA A 120 -5.50 -13.88 -17.03
CA ALA A 120 -6.58 -13.34 -17.88
C ALA A 120 -6.63 -14.02 -19.25
N ASN A 121 -7.32 -15.16 -19.30
CA ASN A 121 -7.57 -15.96 -20.49
C ASN A 121 -9.02 -15.74 -21.00
N TRP A 122 -9.59 -16.65 -21.79
CA TRP A 122 -10.84 -16.41 -22.54
C TRP A 122 -10.78 -15.13 -23.41
N GLY A 123 -9.61 -14.88 -24.00
CA GLY A 123 -9.34 -13.73 -24.86
C GLY A 123 -9.41 -14.06 -26.36
N TRP A 124 -8.76 -13.25 -27.18
CA TRP A 124 -8.78 -13.35 -28.64
C TRP A 124 -7.98 -14.53 -29.19
N HIS A 125 -6.98 -15.02 -28.45
CA HIS A 125 -6.19 -16.19 -28.84
C HIS A 125 -6.84 -17.52 -28.41
N GLY A 126 -7.96 -17.47 -27.70
CA GLY A 126 -8.89 -18.60 -27.50
C GLY A 126 -8.42 -19.73 -26.59
N GLY A 127 -7.24 -19.62 -25.97
CA GLY A 127 -6.80 -20.57 -24.94
C GLY A 127 -7.49 -20.36 -23.60
N VAL A 128 -7.64 -21.46 -22.86
CA VAL A 128 -8.19 -21.53 -21.50
C VAL A 128 -7.19 -22.20 -20.58
N TRP A 129 -6.93 -21.58 -19.42
CA TRP A 129 -6.06 -22.15 -18.38
C TRP A 129 -6.89 -23.05 -17.45
N THR A 130 -6.56 -24.34 -17.38
CA THR A 130 -7.32 -25.36 -16.63
C THR A 130 -6.48 -26.12 -15.58
N THR A 131 -5.15 -25.97 -15.60
CA THR A 131 -4.26 -26.55 -14.58
C THR A 131 -4.17 -25.60 -13.37
N PRO A 132 -4.24 -26.07 -12.11
CA PRO A 132 -4.00 -25.24 -10.94
C PRO A 132 -2.65 -24.51 -11.01
N LEU A 133 -2.60 -23.29 -10.49
CA LEU A 133 -1.39 -22.48 -10.36
C LEU A 133 -0.55 -22.98 -9.16
N PRO A 134 0.75 -22.66 -9.09
CA PRO A 134 1.58 -23.02 -7.94
C PRO A 134 0.96 -22.60 -6.61
N GLY A 135 1.02 -23.49 -5.60
CA GLY A 135 0.30 -23.33 -4.34
C GLY A 135 -1.21 -23.67 -4.37
N GLY A 136 -1.78 -24.03 -5.54
CA GLY A 136 -3.15 -24.56 -5.67
C GLY A 136 -4.23 -23.54 -6.06
N ALA A 137 -3.88 -22.30 -6.40
CA ALA A 137 -4.86 -21.29 -6.81
C ALA A 137 -5.45 -21.60 -8.20
N GLU A 138 -6.74 -21.31 -8.40
CA GLU A 138 -7.46 -21.56 -9.65
C GLU A 138 -8.15 -20.29 -10.16
N ILE A 139 -8.05 -20.02 -11.47
CA ILE A 139 -8.72 -18.88 -12.12
C ILE A 139 -10.14 -19.29 -12.57
N VAL A 140 -11.15 -18.55 -12.11
CA VAL A 140 -12.56 -18.74 -12.49
C VAL A 140 -12.99 -17.61 -13.43
N GLN A 141 -13.69 -17.95 -14.51
CA GLN A 141 -14.22 -16.96 -15.45
C GLN A 141 -15.19 -16.01 -14.74
N GLY A 142 -14.99 -14.71 -14.94
CA GLY A 142 -15.82 -13.65 -14.38
C GLY A 142 -15.41 -12.33 -14.98
N TYR A 143 -16.27 -11.74 -15.80
CA TYR A 143 -15.98 -10.47 -16.48
C TYR A 143 -16.36 -9.28 -15.59
N SER A 144 -15.45 -8.32 -15.45
CA SER A 144 -15.74 -7.03 -14.81
C SER A 144 -15.10 -5.89 -15.58
N SER A 145 -15.81 -4.78 -15.76
CA SER A 145 -15.26 -3.51 -16.30
C SER A 145 -14.56 -2.66 -15.23
N TYR A 146 -14.66 -3.07 -13.97
CA TYR A 146 -14.15 -2.36 -12.80
C TYR A 146 -13.44 -3.31 -11.84
N ASP A 147 -12.27 -2.93 -11.34
CA ASP A 147 -11.55 -3.68 -10.31
C ASP A 147 -11.06 -2.73 -9.21
N TYR A 148 -11.34 -3.08 -7.96
CA TYR A 148 -11.13 -2.21 -6.80
C TYR A 148 -9.83 -2.57 -6.08
N LEU A 149 -8.93 -1.60 -5.97
CA LEU A 149 -7.62 -1.72 -5.32
C LEU A 149 -7.77 -1.49 -3.82
N ILE A 150 -7.61 -2.55 -3.02
CA ILE A 150 -7.94 -2.55 -1.59
C ILE A 150 -7.08 -1.57 -0.79
N ALA A 151 -5.79 -1.43 -1.13
CA ALA A 151 -4.82 -0.66 -0.36
C ALA A 151 -5.10 0.86 -0.29
N ASN A 152 -5.70 1.44 -1.33
CA ASN A 152 -5.96 2.89 -1.44
C ASN A 152 -7.42 3.24 -1.79
N GLY A 153 -8.24 2.25 -2.12
CA GLY A 153 -9.65 2.40 -2.46
C GLY A 153 -9.94 3.01 -3.84
N THR A 154 -8.97 2.98 -4.76
CA THR A 154 -9.21 3.39 -6.17
C THR A 154 -9.83 2.26 -6.99
N THR A 155 -10.51 2.61 -8.08
CA THR A 155 -11.07 1.64 -9.03
C THR A 155 -10.33 1.73 -10.36
N LEU A 156 -9.70 0.64 -10.78
CA LEU A 156 -9.17 0.46 -12.14
C LEU A 156 -10.34 0.22 -13.09
N VAL A 157 -10.39 0.96 -14.21
CA VAL A 157 -11.53 0.94 -15.15
C VAL A 157 -11.04 0.56 -16.55
N SER A 158 -11.72 -0.38 -17.20
CA SER A 158 -11.44 -0.79 -18.58
C SER A 158 -12.72 -1.28 -19.26
N SER A 159 -12.63 -1.74 -20.51
CA SER A 159 -13.76 -2.41 -21.17
C SER A 159 -14.07 -3.74 -20.46
N TYR A 160 -13.01 -4.52 -20.21
CA TYR A 160 -12.96 -5.57 -19.21
C TYR A 160 -11.67 -5.34 -18.42
N ALA A 161 -11.79 -4.87 -17.18
CA ALA A 161 -10.67 -4.70 -16.26
C ALA A 161 -10.13 -6.06 -15.83
N SER A 162 -11.01 -7.04 -15.61
CA SER A 162 -10.67 -8.45 -15.40
C SER A 162 -11.54 -9.40 -16.22
N HIS A 163 -10.95 -10.56 -16.55
CA HIS A 163 -11.59 -11.70 -17.19
C HIS A 163 -11.89 -12.86 -16.21
N GLY A 164 -11.32 -12.80 -15.00
CA GLY A 164 -11.61 -13.76 -13.95
C GLY A 164 -11.17 -13.32 -12.56
N TYR A 165 -11.51 -14.15 -11.59
CA TYR A 165 -11.15 -14.04 -10.18
C TYR A 165 -10.67 -15.39 -9.67
N PHE A 166 -9.91 -15.40 -8.57
CA PHE A 166 -9.30 -16.62 -8.04
C PHE A 166 -10.16 -17.30 -6.97
N ILE A 167 -10.14 -18.63 -6.99
CA ILE A 167 -10.53 -19.49 -5.88
C ILE A 167 -9.31 -20.31 -5.43
N ASN A 168 -9.44 -21.04 -4.33
CA ASN A 168 -8.41 -21.92 -3.78
C ASN A 168 -7.06 -21.20 -3.50
N LEU A 169 -7.09 -19.88 -3.30
CA LEU A 169 -5.94 -19.09 -2.88
C LEU A 169 -5.40 -19.61 -1.53
N PRO A 170 -4.07 -19.72 -1.36
CA PRO A 170 -3.46 -20.07 -0.08
C PRO A 170 -3.89 -19.16 1.08
N ALA A 171 -3.94 -19.71 2.29
CA ALA A 171 -4.39 -18.99 3.49
C ALA A 171 -3.49 -17.81 3.92
N ASN A 172 -2.32 -17.66 3.31
CA ASN A 172 -1.39 -16.54 3.44
C ASN A 172 -1.47 -15.54 2.27
N ALA A 173 -2.52 -15.60 1.44
CA ALA A 173 -2.71 -14.67 0.32
C ALA A 173 -3.19 -13.30 0.80
N GLU A 174 -2.44 -12.26 0.41
CA GLU A 174 -2.89 -10.88 0.44
C GLU A 174 -3.68 -10.59 -0.85
N ILE A 175 -4.86 -9.98 -0.71
CA ILE A 175 -5.71 -9.61 -1.85
C ILE A 175 -5.42 -8.16 -2.22
N ILE A 176 -4.98 -7.94 -3.46
CA ILE A 176 -4.62 -6.62 -3.99
C ILE A 176 -5.83 -5.98 -4.66
N THR A 177 -6.51 -6.70 -5.55
CA THR A 177 -7.74 -6.22 -6.22
C THR A 177 -8.89 -7.21 -6.10
N VAL A 178 -10.11 -6.69 -6.05
CA VAL A 178 -11.37 -7.47 -6.14
C VAL A 178 -12.25 -6.93 -7.26
N GLN A 179 -13.02 -7.80 -7.90
CA GLN A 179 -13.92 -7.40 -8.97
C GLN A 179 -15.05 -6.49 -8.45
N ALA A 180 -15.44 -5.49 -9.24
CA ALA A 180 -16.56 -4.61 -8.93
C ALA A 180 -17.60 -4.55 -10.08
N PRO A 181 -18.19 -5.68 -10.52
CA PRO A 181 -18.99 -5.75 -11.75
C PRO A 181 -20.27 -4.91 -11.73
N SER A 182 -20.77 -4.54 -10.55
CA SER A 182 -21.90 -3.60 -10.37
C SER A 182 -21.46 -2.19 -9.91
N GLY A 183 -20.17 -1.85 -10.07
CA GLY A 183 -19.55 -0.64 -9.50
C GLY A 183 -19.24 -0.71 -8.00
N ASN A 184 -19.65 -1.78 -7.30
CA ASN A 184 -19.35 -2.03 -5.89
C ASN A 184 -18.38 -3.22 -5.75
N PRO A 185 -17.39 -3.18 -4.83
CA PRO A 185 -16.43 -4.28 -4.65
C PRO A 185 -17.08 -5.58 -4.15
N ASP A 186 -16.83 -6.69 -4.84
CA ASP A 186 -17.23 -8.04 -4.45
C ASP A 186 -16.02 -8.77 -3.85
N TYR A 187 -15.88 -8.70 -2.53
CA TYR A 187 -14.75 -9.30 -1.79
C TYR A 187 -14.68 -10.84 -1.88
N ASN A 188 -15.68 -11.50 -2.48
CA ASN A 188 -15.63 -12.94 -2.77
C ASN A 188 -14.95 -13.24 -4.12
N LYS A 189 -14.57 -12.20 -4.88
CA LYS A 189 -13.94 -12.29 -6.20
C LYS A 189 -12.60 -11.55 -6.24
N PRO A 190 -11.55 -12.09 -5.59
CA PRO A 190 -10.20 -11.54 -5.68
C PRO A 190 -9.69 -11.67 -7.12
N SER A 191 -9.48 -10.54 -7.79
CA SER A 191 -8.97 -10.48 -9.17
C SER A 191 -7.46 -10.31 -9.23
N THR A 192 -6.80 -9.90 -8.14
CA THR A 192 -5.34 -9.96 -7.99
C THR A 192 -4.99 -10.33 -6.56
N ALA A 193 -4.08 -11.28 -6.40
CA ALA A 193 -3.59 -11.73 -5.09
C ALA A 193 -2.09 -12.05 -5.14
N ILE A 194 -1.44 -11.96 -3.98
CA ILE A 194 -0.03 -12.31 -3.80
C ILE A 194 0.12 -13.23 -2.58
N TYR A 195 0.90 -14.31 -2.71
CA TYR A 195 1.11 -15.29 -1.64
C TYR A 195 2.52 -15.87 -1.66
N SER A 196 3.07 -16.16 -0.47
CA SER A 196 4.38 -16.81 -0.31
C SER A 196 4.28 -18.31 -0.55
N LEU A 197 5.27 -18.90 -1.20
CA LEU A 197 5.36 -20.33 -1.48
C LEU A 197 6.82 -20.78 -1.33
N GLY A 198 7.12 -21.53 -0.26
CA GLY A 198 8.51 -21.73 0.18
C GLY A 198 9.14 -20.40 0.60
N SER A 199 10.32 -20.08 0.09
CA SER A 199 10.99 -18.79 0.34
C SER A 199 10.62 -17.68 -0.63
N GLY A 200 9.95 -18.00 -1.75
CA GLY A 200 9.55 -17.04 -2.78
C GLY A 200 8.07 -16.68 -2.72
N LYS A 201 7.58 -16.06 -3.80
CA LYS A 201 6.21 -15.55 -3.89
C LYS A 201 5.61 -15.75 -5.29
N VAL A 202 4.31 -15.99 -5.32
CA VAL A 202 3.48 -15.96 -6.53
C VAL A 202 2.59 -14.72 -6.46
N PHE A 203 2.58 -13.94 -7.53
CA PHE A 203 1.60 -12.92 -7.82
C PHE A 203 0.68 -13.45 -8.91
N VAL A 204 -0.64 -13.43 -8.70
CA VAL A 204 -1.63 -13.93 -9.66
C VAL A 204 -2.65 -12.83 -9.95
N THR A 205 -2.94 -12.59 -11.22
CA THR A 205 -3.94 -11.59 -11.64
C THR A 205 -4.84 -12.09 -12.77
N GLY A 206 -6.15 -11.87 -12.63
CA GLY A 206 -7.16 -12.01 -13.67
C GLY A 206 -7.44 -10.70 -14.40
N LEU A 207 -6.68 -9.63 -14.12
CA LEU A 207 -6.74 -8.34 -14.79
C LEU A 207 -6.20 -8.44 -16.23
N THR A 208 -6.78 -7.67 -17.16
CA THR A 208 -6.33 -7.59 -18.56
C THR A 208 -5.16 -6.62 -18.73
N ILE A 209 -4.07 -6.83 -17.96
CA ILE A 209 -2.97 -5.86 -17.81
C ILE A 209 -2.44 -5.40 -19.18
N GLU A 210 -2.12 -6.32 -20.09
CA GLU A 210 -1.51 -5.97 -21.38
C GLU A 210 -2.50 -5.31 -22.35
N TYR A 211 -3.80 -5.57 -22.21
CA TYR A 211 -4.83 -4.82 -22.92
C TYR A 211 -4.92 -3.38 -22.38
N SER A 212 -4.97 -3.25 -21.06
CA SER A 212 -5.41 -2.04 -20.36
C SER A 212 -4.27 -1.03 -20.19
N VAL A 213 -3.06 -1.45 -19.83
CA VAL A 213 -1.85 -0.59 -19.84
C VAL A 213 -1.68 0.08 -21.21
N ALA A 214 -1.83 -0.69 -22.29
CA ALA A 214 -1.65 -0.18 -23.65
C ALA A 214 -2.77 0.73 -24.17
N ARG A 215 -3.93 0.83 -23.49
CA ARG A 215 -5.16 1.41 -24.08
C ARG A 215 -6.09 2.18 -23.15
N LYS A 216 -5.85 2.24 -21.83
CA LYS A 216 -6.82 2.76 -20.85
C LYS A 216 -6.37 3.92 -19.97
N GLY A 217 -5.07 4.24 -19.94
CA GLY A 217 -4.57 5.45 -19.28
C GLY A 217 -3.43 5.21 -18.30
N PRO A 218 -2.84 6.29 -17.78
CA PRO A 218 -1.67 6.24 -16.90
C PRO A 218 -1.92 5.53 -15.57
N GLU A 219 -3.18 5.39 -15.14
CA GLU A 219 -3.55 4.68 -13.91
C GLU A 219 -3.20 3.18 -13.98
N TRP A 220 -3.41 2.56 -15.15
CA TRP A 220 -3.05 1.16 -15.39
C TRP A 220 -1.54 0.98 -15.51
N GLU A 221 -0.86 1.91 -16.19
CA GLU A 221 0.59 1.92 -16.32
C GLU A 221 1.27 2.09 -14.95
N ALA A 222 0.80 3.04 -14.13
CA ALA A 222 1.31 3.27 -12.78
C ALA A 222 1.10 2.05 -11.87
N PHE A 223 -0.10 1.46 -11.88
CA PHE A 223 -0.38 0.22 -11.15
C PHE A 223 0.55 -0.92 -11.58
N PHE A 224 0.72 -1.15 -12.88
CA PHE A 224 1.58 -2.25 -13.35
C PHE A 224 3.06 -2.01 -13.04
N ARG A 225 3.57 -0.77 -13.21
CA ARG A 225 4.94 -0.41 -12.78
C ARG A 225 5.13 -0.59 -11.28
N GLU A 226 4.13 -0.26 -10.45
CA GLU A 226 4.18 -0.50 -9.00
C GLU A 226 4.24 -2.00 -8.68
N MET A 227 3.40 -2.83 -9.34
CA MET A 227 3.42 -4.28 -9.13
C MET A 227 4.75 -4.90 -9.56
N LEU A 228 5.30 -4.54 -10.72
CA LEU A 228 6.62 -5.01 -11.17
C LEU A 228 7.73 -4.66 -10.18
N MET A 229 7.77 -3.43 -9.66
CA MET A 229 8.75 -3.01 -8.65
C MET A 229 8.61 -3.82 -7.34
N ASN A 230 7.38 -3.96 -6.84
CA ASN A 230 7.11 -4.74 -5.63
C ASN A 230 7.41 -6.24 -5.82
N ASN A 231 7.15 -6.79 -7.00
CA ASN A 231 7.38 -8.19 -7.35
C ASN A 231 8.88 -8.50 -7.52
N LEU A 232 9.65 -7.62 -8.15
CA LEU A 232 11.13 -7.66 -8.13
C LEU A 232 11.72 -7.43 -6.72
N GLY A 233 10.96 -6.89 -5.78
CA GLY A 233 11.48 -6.47 -4.47
C GLY A 233 12.36 -5.22 -4.58
N TYR A 234 12.18 -4.42 -5.64
CA TYR A 234 12.91 -3.20 -5.87
C TYR A 234 12.48 -2.13 -4.87
N SER A 235 13.27 -1.97 -3.81
CA SER A 235 13.21 -0.77 -2.98
C SER A 235 14.01 0.34 -3.65
N GLN A 236 13.35 1.42 -4.07
CA GLN A 236 14.03 2.67 -4.42
C GLN A 236 14.79 3.16 -3.17
N PHE A 237 16.10 2.92 -3.07
CA PHE A 237 16.94 3.67 -2.13
C PHE A 237 17.16 5.09 -2.69
N VAL A 238 16.09 5.88 -2.73
CA VAL A 238 16.19 7.31 -2.97
C VAL A 238 16.96 7.90 -1.77
N PRO A 239 18.14 8.50 -1.94
CA PRO A 239 18.61 9.45 -0.95
C PRO A 239 17.62 10.62 -0.99
N VAL A 240 16.68 10.64 -0.04
CA VAL A 240 15.53 11.56 -0.06
C VAL A 240 15.99 12.99 0.13
N ALA A 241 16.42 13.63 -0.98
CA ALA A 241 16.38 15.07 -1.13
C ALA A 241 14.96 15.50 -0.74
N PRO A 242 14.78 16.32 0.30
CA PRO A 242 13.65 16.22 1.21
C PRO A 242 12.32 16.37 0.48
N VAL A 243 11.71 15.22 0.16
CA VAL A 243 10.39 15.17 -0.46
C VAL A 243 9.43 15.80 0.52
N ILE A 244 8.83 16.92 0.11
CA ILE A 244 7.67 17.49 0.80
C ILE A 244 6.56 16.47 0.63
N VAL A 245 6.45 15.55 1.59
CA VAL A 245 5.42 14.52 1.61
C VAL A 245 4.10 15.25 1.80
N ILE A 246 3.40 15.53 0.69
CA ILE A 246 1.99 15.87 0.69
C ILE A 246 1.25 14.59 1.08
N ARG A 247 1.30 14.26 2.37
CA ARG A 247 0.45 13.23 2.96
C ARG A 247 -0.97 13.58 2.59
N GLY A 248 -1.75 12.61 2.09
CA GLY A 248 -3.20 12.69 2.15
C GLY A 248 -3.57 13.07 3.58
N ILE A 249 -4.37 14.14 3.74
CA ILE A 249 -4.50 14.84 5.02
C ILE A 249 -4.87 13.84 6.12
N ASP A 250 -3.98 13.68 7.10
CA ASP A 250 -4.15 12.73 8.20
C ASP A 250 -5.22 13.24 9.17
N PHE A 251 -6.48 13.06 8.76
CA PHE A 251 -7.63 13.50 9.53
C PHE A 251 -7.69 12.82 10.90
N MET A 252 -7.13 11.60 11.08
CA MET A 252 -7.04 11.00 12.41
C MET A 252 -6.15 11.83 13.33
N THR A 253 -4.91 12.12 12.93
CA THR A 253 -3.98 12.94 13.73
C THR A 253 -4.51 14.36 13.92
N PHE A 254 -5.07 14.99 12.88
CA PHE A 254 -5.60 16.35 12.99
C PHE A 254 -6.86 16.44 13.85
N ASN A 255 -7.82 15.52 13.70
CA ASN A 255 -9.04 15.51 14.51
C ASN A 255 -8.72 15.20 15.99
N PHE A 256 -7.81 14.26 16.25
CA PHE A 256 -7.29 13.99 17.58
C PHE A 256 -6.62 15.24 18.20
N TYR A 257 -5.74 15.92 17.44
CA TYR A 257 -5.09 17.14 17.89
C TYR A 257 -6.10 18.24 18.27
N TYR A 258 -7.04 18.58 17.38
CA TYR A 258 -8.01 19.64 17.66
C TYR A 258 -9.00 19.23 18.77
N TYR A 259 -9.38 17.96 18.88
CA TYR A 259 -10.16 17.45 20.02
C TYR A 259 -9.44 17.67 21.35
N ILE A 260 -8.17 17.28 21.46
CA ILE A 260 -7.37 17.45 22.67
C ILE A 260 -7.19 18.93 23.02
N GLN A 261 -6.94 19.79 22.02
CA GLN A 261 -6.80 21.23 22.24
C GLN A 261 -8.11 21.88 22.71
N TYR A 262 -9.26 21.52 22.12
CA TYR A 262 -10.57 21.97 22.58
C TYR A 262 -10.83 21.54 24.04
N LYS A 263 -10.65 20.25 24.36
CA LYS A 263 -10.90 19.73 25.71
C LYS A 263 -10.04 20.41 26.78
N ARG A 264 -8.74 20.60 26.51
CA ARG A 264 -7.82 21.32 27.41
C ARG A 264 -8.14 22.81 27.54
N ALA A 265 -8.49 23.47 26.44
CA ALA A 265 -8.85 24.88 26.47
C ALA A 265 -10.18 25.12 27.21
N LEU A 266 -11.14 24.19 27.12
CA LEU A 266 -12.41 24.26 27.85
C LEU A 266 -12.21 24.06 29.36
N GLU A 267 -11.40 23.10 29.77
CA GLU A 267 -11.01 22.89 31.17
C GLU A 267 -10.31 24.11 31.78
N LYS A 268 -9.35 24.70 31.03
CA LYS A 268 -8.69 25.95 31.43
C LYS A 268 -9.64 27.15 31.44
N PHE A 269 -10.51 27.28 30.45
CA PHE A 269 -11.52 28.35 30.39
C PHE A 269 -12.44 28.30 31.61
N ASN A 270 -13.01 27.13 31.92
CA ASN A 270 -13.91 26.98 33.08
C ASN A 270 -13.23 27.39 34.39
N THR A 271 -11.95 27.01 34.56
CA THR A 271 -11.14 27.38 35.74
C THR A 271 -10.95 28.90 35.82
N MET A 272 -10.39 29.49 34.76
CA MET A 272 -10.10 30.93 34.70
C MET A 272 -11.35 31.80 34.73
N TYR A 273 -12.48 31.33 34.20
CA TYR A 273 -13.74 32.08 34.22
C TYR A 273 -14.32 32.15 35.64
N MET A 274 -14.19 31.09 36.44
CA MET A 274 -14.56 31.14 37.86
C MET A 274 -13.65 32.09 38.66
N GLU A 275 -12.34 32.07 38.38
CA GLU A 275 -11.37 32.99 38.97
C GLU A 275 -11.64 34.45 38.57
N ALA A 276 -11.93 34.69 37.28
CA ALA A 276 -12.28 36.00 36.74
C ALA A 276 -13.55 36.59 37.38
N VAL A 277 -14.62 35.78 37.50
CA VAL A 277 -15.85 36.19 38.19
C VAL A 277 -15.61 36.44 39.68
N ALA A 278 -14.81 35.60 40.35
CA ALA A 278 -14.53 35.75 41.78
C ALA A 278 -13.66 36.98 42.10
N GLY A 279 -12.72 37.34 41.23
CA GLY A 279 -11.92 38.57 41.34
C GLY A 279 -12.64 39.85 40.89
N GLY A 280 -13.87 39.74 40.37
CA GLY A 280 -14.66 40.90 39.95
C GLY A 280 -14.26 41.49 38.59
N MET A 281 -13.82 40.64 37.65
CA MET A 281 -13.61 41.03 36.25
C MET A 281 -14.85 41.70 35.66
N ASP A 282 -14.64 42.65 34.74
CA ASP A 282 -15.73 43.39 34.12
C ASP A 282 -16.63 42.50 33.24
N ASN A 283 -17.90 42.88 33.17
CA ASN A 283 -18.91 42.11 32.43
C ASN A 283 -18.73 42.14 30.90
N GLU A 284 -17.96 43.07 30.34
CA GLU A 284 -17.72 43.17 28.90
C GLU A 284 -16.67 42.13 28.47
N THR A 285 -15.53 42.08 29.16
CA THR A 285 -14.50 41.05 29.02
C THR A 285 -15.06 39.65 29.27
N LEU A 286 -15.81 39.47 30.36
CA LEU A 286 -16.48 38.19 30.66
C LEU A 286 -17.49 37.80 29.56
N GLY A 287 -18.22 38.77 29.01
CA GLY A 287 -19.16 38.55 27.89
C GLY A 287 -18.47 38.19 26.57
N LEU A 288 -17.35 38.85 26.25
CA LEU A 288 -16.52 38.54 25.09
C LEU A 288 -15.91 37.13 25.19
N ALA A 289 -15.39 36.77 26.36
CA ALA A 289 -14.85 35.44 26.62
C ALA A 289 -15.94 34.35 26.51
N MET A 290 -17.12 34.57 27.09
CA MET A 290 -18.25 33.64 26.97
C MET A 290 -18.74 33.49 25.52
N THR A 291 -18.82 34.59 24.76
CA THR A 291 -19.21 34.57 23.33
C THR A 291 -18.32 33.63 22.50
N GLN A 292 -17.01 33.59 22.80
CA GLN A 292 -16.08 32.67 22.15
C GLN A 292 -16.26 31.22 22.64
N ASN A 293 -16.52 31.00 23.94
CA ASN A 293 -16.83 29.68 24.50
C ASN A 293 -18.10 29.07 23.89
N ASP A 294 -19.18 29.84 23.77
CA ASP A 294 -20.46 29.37 23.21
C ASP A 294 -20.34 29.08 21.71
N THR A 295 -19.58 29.92 21.00
CA THR A 295 -19.21 29.67 19.59
C THR A 295 -18.41 28.37 19.44
N ALA A 296 -17.47 28.10 20.36
CA ALA A 296 -16.69 26.86 20.37
C ALA A 296 -17.56 25.63 20.64
N ALA A 297 -18.46 25.71 21.63
CA ALA A 297 -19.40 24.66 21.98
C ALA A 297 -20.36 24.34 20.81
N ALA A 298 -20.86 25.34 20.08
CA ALA A 298 -21.70 25.16 18.91
C ALA A 298 -20.98 24.38 17.79
N TYR A 299 -19.71 24.69 17.52
CA TYR A 299 -18.91 23.92 16.56
C TYR A 299 -18.62 22.49 17.06
N TYR A 300 -18.30 22.28 18.34
CA TYR A 300 -18.12 20.94 18.90
C TYR A 300 -19.41 20.09 18.83
N ALA A 301 -20.57 20.72 19.03
CA ALA A 301 -21.88 20.08 18.86
C ALA A 301 -22.12 19.65 17.39
N ASN A 302 -21.67 20.44 16.41
CA ASN A 302 -21.74 20.05 14.99
C ASN A 302 -20.89 18.80 14.68
N ALA A 303 -19.64 18.76 15.15
CA ALA A 303 -18.79 17.57 15.02
C ALA A 303 -19.41 16.31 15.67
N SER A 304 -20.23 16.51 16.72
CA SER A 304 -20.92 15.44 17.46
C SER A 304 -22.20 14.92 16.77
N ARG A 305 -22.68 15.56 15.68
CA ARG A 305 -23.88 15.12 14.95
C ARG A 305 -23.73 13.75 14.26
N TYR A 306 -22.50 13.31 14.05
CA TYR A 306 -22.14 12.04 13.41
C TYR A 306 -21.92 10.89 14.42
N GLY A 307 -22.41 11.06 15.66
CA GLY A 307 -22.14 10.17 16.78
C GLY A 307 -20.88 10.58 17.56
N PRO A 308 -20.29 9.68 18.38
CA PRO A 308 -19.15 10.00 19.22
C PRO A 308 -17.98 10.56 18.41
N VAL A 309 -17.51 11.77 18.79
CA VAL A 309 -16.45 12.50 18.10
C VAL A 309 -15.19 11.67 17.89
N VAL A 310 -14.77 10.93 18.93
CA VAL A 310 -13.58 10.06 18.91
C VAL A 310 -13.69 8.92 17.88
N ALA A 311 -14.88 8.34 17.71
CA ALA A 311 -15.11 7.28 16.74
C ALA A 311 -15.05 7.78 15.28
N ASN A 312 -15.16 9.09 15.07
CA ASN A 312 -15.15 9.73 13.77
C ASN A 312 -13.81 10.40 13.41
N PHE A 313 -12.76 10.26 14.23
CA PHE A 313 -11.43 10.81 13.91
C PHE A 313 -10.89 10.47 12.50
N PRO A 314 -11.11 9.27 11.91
CA PRO A 314 -10.68 9.01 10.52
C PRO A 314 -11.41 9.83 9.44
N ARG A 315 -12.41 10.64 9.78
CA ARG A 315 -13.35 11.25 8.82
C ARG A 315 -13.06 12.74 8.60
N VAL A 316 -12.99 13.14 7.32
CA VAL A 316 -12.79 14.54 6.90
C VAL A 316 -13.90 15.48 7.38
N TYR A 317 -15.15 15.04 7.46
CA TYR A 317 -16.29 15.95 7.66
C TYR A 317 -16.36 16.60 9.06
N ILE A 318 -15.74 16.01 10.10
CA ILE A 318 -15.68 16.64 11.44
C ILE A 318 -14.53 17.64 11.60
N PHE A 319 -13.57 17.68 10.66
CA PHE A 319 -12.32 18.43 10.81
C PHE A 319 -12.52 19.95 10.91
N ILE A 320 -13.41 20.50 10.08
CA ILE A 320 -13.68 21.95 10.06
C ILE A 320 -14.29 22.39 11.39
N ASP A 321 -15.25 21.62 11.90
CA ASP A 321 -15.93 21.89 13.16
C ASP A 321 -14.99 21.73 14.37
N LEU A 322 -14.22 20.64 14.46
CA LEU A 322 -13.24 20.47 15.55
C LEU A 322 -12.15 21.54 15.54
N ARG A 323 -11.63 21.90 14.36
CA ARG A 323 -10.64 22.98 14.23
C ARG A 323 -11.21 24.32 14.71
N LYS A 324 -12.46 24.65 14.34
CA LYS A 324 -13.10 25.89 14.79
C LYS A 324 -13.39 25.88 16.30
N ALA A 325 -13.90 24.77 16.83
CA ALA A 325 -14.13 24.62 18.27
C ALA A 325 -12.84 24.87 19.07
N ALA A 326 -11.72 24.24 18.68
CA ALA A 326 -10.44 24.45 19.34
C ALA A 326 -9.91 25.89 19.23
N LEU A 327 -10.11 26.56 18.09
CA LEU A 327 -9.68 27.95 17.89
C LEU A 327 -10.49 28.94 18.72
N HIS A 328 -11.82 28.86 18.70
CA HIS A 328 -12.70 29.73 19.50
C HIS A 328 -12.50 29.49 21.00
N GLN A 329 -12.33 28.23 21.45
CA GLN A 329 -12.03 27.95 22.85
C GLN A 329 -10.67 28.52 23.28
N LYS A 330 -9.66 28.49 22.39
CA LYS A 330 -8.37 29.17 22.64
C LYS A 330 -8.53 30.69 22.73
N GLN A 331 -9.41 31.30 21.93
CA GLN A 331 -9.71 32.74 22.04
C GLN A 331 -10.42 33.08 23.35
N ALA A 332 -11.36 32.26 23.81
CA ALA A 332 -12.02 32.40 25.11
C ALA A 332 -10.99 32.39 26.27
N VAL A 333 -10.03 31.46 26.24
CA VAL A 333 -8.90 31.43 27.20
C VAL A 333 -7.95 32.61 27.03
N GLY A 334 -7.73 33.08 25.80
CA GLY A 334 -6.86 34.22 25.50
C GLY A 334 -7.36 35.52 26.13
N ILE A 335 -8.65 35.84 25.91
CA ILE A 335 -9.31 37.04 26.46
C ILE A 335 -9.18 37.07 27.99
N LEU A 336 -9.51 35.95 28.68
CA LEU A 336 -9.36 35.87 30.13
C LEU A 336 -7.90 35.97 30.56
N LYS A 337 -6.96 35.33 29.85
CA LYS A 337 -5.54 35.38 30.20
C LYS A 337 -4.96 36.79 30.09
N GLU A 338 -5.28 37.50 29.01
CA GLU A 338 -4.80 38.87 28.77
C GLU A 338 -5.39 39.81 29.83
N ALA A 339 -6.68 39.71 30.15
CA ALA A 339 -7.30 40.51 31.20
C ALA A 339 -6.88 40.13 32.65
N MET A 340 -6.37 38.92 32.87
CA MET A 340 -5.78 38.47 34.14
C MET A 340 -4.26 38.70 34.23
N GLU A 341 -3.61 39.30 33.22
CA GLU A 341 -2.21 39.70 33.28
C GLU A 341 -2.00 41.13 33.82
N ASP A 342 -3.07 41.94 33.84
CA ASP A 342 -3.13 43.29 34.44
C ASP A 342 -3.77 43.28 35.87
N TRP A 343 -3.68 42.16 36.58
CA TRP A 343 -4.30 41.89 37.91
C TRP A 343 -3.32 41.91 39.08
#